data_AF-A0A1Y3UB57-F1
#
_entry.id   AF-A0A1Y3UB57-F1
#
_cell.length_a   1.000
_cell.length_b   1.000
_cell.length_c   1.000
_cell.angle_alpha   90.00
_cell.angle_beta   90.00
_cell.angle_gamma   90.00
#
_symmetry.space_group_name_H-M   'P 1'
#
loop_
_entity.id
_entity.type
_entity.pdbx_description
1 polymer ?
#
loop_
_entity_poly.entity_id
_entity_poly.type
_entity_poly.pdbx_seq_one_letter_code
_entity_poly.pdbx_strand_id
1 'polypeptide(L)'
;MKFKTVCPSPLGDMLLASDGAALTGLWFVGQAYCAAGLPADAADAPELPVFELVQAWLESYFAGEMPKVCAGASAGPGLRPPAGELLRLELLGTPFQRMVWEALQLIPYGETTTYGKLAQSIKERRGAPTSARAVGAAVGRNPVSLIVPCHRVTGADGSLTGYAGGLWRKRALLALERRGITVGEEQRPSSELVARLLDIWEGSVRATHAFLAEADIQRLRGMVPQAIAEVPHLLVARRGGAPVGFAGTDGAFLEMLFVADDARGSGVGRLLLERATELLGVTELLVNEQNPQAIGFYEHMGFVTYRRTDTDTQGDPFPLLYMKRVDA
;
A
#
# COMPACT_ATOMS: atom_id res chain seq x y z
N MET A 1 -7.14 -32.50 -1.43
CA MET A 1 -6.51 -31.76 -2.54
C MET A 1 -6.36 -30.32 -2.11
N LYS A 2 -5.31 -29.61 -2.54
CA LYS A 2 -5.13 -28.18 -2.29
C LYS A 2 -5.14 -27.45 -3.62
N PHE A 3 -5.62 -26.21 -3.61
CA PHE A 3 -5.80 -25.39 -4.79
C PHE A 3 -5.20 -24.02 -4.58
N LYS A 4 -4.80 -23.37 -5.67
CA LYS A 4 -4.24 -22.01 -5.65
C LYS A 4 -4.66 -21.21 -6.87
N THR A 5 -4.53 -19.90 -6.74
CA THR A 5 -4.58 -18.94 -7.85
C THR A 5 -3.80 -17.68 -7.48
N VAL A 6 -3.46 -16.86 -8.46
CA VAL A 6 -2.87 -15.53 -8.26
C VAL A 6 -3.84 -14.49 -8.80
N CYS A 7 -4.09 -13.43 -8.05
CA CYS A 7 -4.87 -12.28 -8.51
C CYS A 7 -4.09 -10.97 -8.32
N PRO A 8 -4.27 -9.98 -9.21
CA PRO A 8 -3.65 -8.68 -9.05
C PRO A 8 -4.27 -7.94 -7.86
N SER A 9 -3.50 -7.03 -7.26
CA SER A 9 -4.02 -6.04 -6.31
C SER A 9 -3.27 -4.73 -6.47
N PRO A 10 -3.79 -3.60 -5.93
CA PRO A 10 -3.04 -2.36 -5.94
C PRO A 10 -1.66 -2.54 -5.28
N LEU A 11 -1.50 -3.35 -4.24
CA LEU A 11 -0.20 -3.48 -3.55
C LEU A 11 0.64 -4.64 -4.10
N GLY A 12 0.45 -4.99 -5.37
CA GLY A 12 1.10 -6.10 -6.07
C GLY A 12 0.29 -7.40 -6.00
N ASP A 13 0.68 -8.39 -6.79
CA ASP A 13 -0.04 -9.65 -6.91
C ASP A 13 -0.18 -10.38 -5.57
N MET A 14 -1.30 -11.08 -5.43
CA MET A 14 -1.62 -11.87 -4.25
C MET A 14 -1.85 -13.33 -4.63
N LEU A 15 -1.18 -14.24 -3.92
CA LEU A 15 -1.38 -15.68 -3.98
C LEU A 15 -2.50 -16.09 -3.01
N LEU A 16 -3.51 -16.77 -3.53
CA LEU A 16 -4.62 -17.36 -2.79
C LEU A 16 -4.46 -18.87 -2.73
N ALA A 17 -4.82 -19.49 -1.61
CA ALA A 17 -4.80 -20.94 -1.44
C ALA A 17 -6.04 -21.47 -0.73
N SER A 18 -6.54 -22.63 -1.15
CA SER A 18 -7.73 -23.27 -0.60
C SER A 18 -7.60 -24.78 -0.48
N ASP A 19 -8.42 -25.39 0.38
CA ASP A 19 -8.70 -26.83 0.41
C ASP A 19 -9.88 -27.27 -0.46
N GLY A 20 -10.46 -26.34 -1.23
CA GLY A 20 -11.63 -26.52 -2.07
C GLY A 20 -12.91 -25.94 -1.46
N ALA A 21 -12.91 -25.63 -0.15
CA ALA A 21 -14.09 -25.07 0.54
C ALA A 21 -13.77 -23.82 1.37
N ALA A 22 -12.61 -23.77 2.04
CA ALA A 22 -12.19 -22.65 2.86
C ALA A 22 -10.92 -22.00 2.31
N LEU A 23 -10.76 -20.70 2.56
CA LEU A 23 -9.50 -20.00 2.33
C LEU A 23 -8.50 -20.45 3.38
N THR A 24 -7.38 -21.00 2.92
CA THR A 24 -6.29 -21.48 3.78
C THR A 24 -5.07 -20.57 3.70
N GLY A 25 -5.05 -19.65 2.74
CA GLY A 25 -3.91 -18.78 2.49
C GLY A 25 -4.24 -17.57 1.63
N LEU A 26 -3.64 -16.44 1.98
CA LEU A 26 -3.67 -15.16 1.25
C LEU A 26 -2.38 -14.40 1.55
N TRP A 27 -1.53 -14.23 0.54
CA TRP A 27 -0.21 -13.61 0.69
C TRP A 27 0.05 -12.67 -0.48
N PHE A 28 0.74 -11.57 -0.27
CA PHE A 28 1.42 -10.89 -1.36
C PHE A 28 2.51 -11.79 -1.94
N VAL A 29 2.63 -11.80 -3.26
CA VAL A 29 3.76 -12.47 -3.92
C VAL A 29 5.05 -11.80 -3.48
N GLY A 30 6.05 -12.63 -3.12
CA GLY A 30 7.35 -12.18 -2.60
C GLY A 30 7.37 -11.82 -1.11
N GLN A 31 6.24 -11.91 -0.37
CA GLN A 31 6.27 -11.66 1.07
C GLN A 31 7.00 -12.76 1.86
N ALA A 32 7.49 -12.44 3.06
CA ALA A 32 8.03 -13.46 3.96
C ALA A 32 6.98 -14.54 4.29
N TYR A 33 7.40 -15.81 4.28
CA TYR A 33 6.52 -16.97 4.49
C TYR A 33 5.37 -17.11 3.45
N CYS A 34 5.52 -16.52 2.27
CA CYS A 34 4.58 -16.73 1.15
C CYS A 34 4.43 -18.24 0.88
N ALA A 35 3.19 -18.68 0.64
CA ALA A 35 2.83 -20.08 0.40
C ALA A 35 3.21 -21.06 1.54
N ALA A 36 3.51 -20.59 2.75
CA ALA A 36 3.86 -21.47 3.86
C ALA A 36 2.72 -22.45 4.17
N GLY A 37 3.01 -23.75 4.11
CA GLY A 37 2.02 -24.82 4.31
C GLY A 37 1.21 -25.20 3.07
N LEU A 38 1.44 -24.56 1.93
CA LEU A 38 0.87 -24.95 0.63
C LEU A 38 1.72 -26.07 0.01
N PRO A 39 1.15 -27.25 -0.30
CA PRO A 39 1.87 -28.32 -1.00
C PRO A 39 2.31 -27.89 -2.40
N ALA A 40 3.44 -28.43 -2.87
CA ALA A 40 3.98 -28.11 -4.19
C ALA A 40 3.07 -28.60 -5.34
N ASP A 41 2.27 -29.65 -5.09
CA ASP A 41 1.29 -30.24 -6.00
C ASP A 41 -0.10 -29.59 -5.89
N ALA A 42 -0.23 -28.44 -5.21
CA ALA A 42 -1.48 -27.69 -5.21
C ALA A 42 -1.86 -27.27 -6.64
N ALA A 43 -3.06 -27.66 -7.07
CA ALA A 43 -3.55 -27.44 -8.42
C ALA A 43 -3.98 -25.99 -8.63
N ASP A 44 -3.71 -25.45 -9.81
CA ASP A 44 -4.27 -24.17 -10.24
C ASP A 44 -5.77 -24.36 -10.53
N ALA A 45 -6.61 -23.57 -9.86
CA ALA A 45 -8.06 -23.63 -10.02
C ALA A 45 -8.68 -22.23 -9.80
N PRO A 46 -8.39 -21.26 -10.69
CA PRO A 46 -8.83 -19.87 -10.55
C PRO A 46 -10.35 -19.71 -10.43
N GLU A 47 -11.11 -20.65 -11.00
CA GLU A 47 -12.57 -20.69 -11.03
C GLU A 47 -13.23 -21.23 -9.74
N LEU A 48 -12.45 -21.51 -8.68
CA LEU A 48 -13.05 -21.96 -7.43
C LEU A 48 -13.92 -20.85 -6.80
N PRO A 49 -15.17 -21.15 -6.38
CA PRO A 49 -16.08 -20.15 -5.80
C PRO A 49 -15.49 -19.38 -4.61
N VAL A 50 -14.63 -20.03 -3.80
CA VAL A 50 -13.96 -19.36 -2.68
C VAL A 50 -12.98 -18.28 -3.15
N PHE A 51 -12.33 -18.44 -4.31
CA PHE A 51 -11.43 -17.42 -4.84
C PHE A 51 -12.18 -16.25 -5.45
N GLU A 52 -13.35 -16.47 -6.06
CA GLU A 52 -14.24 -15.38 -6.50
C GLU A 52 -14.69 -14.52 -5.32
N LEU A 53 -15.09 -15.15 -4.21
CA LEU A 53 -15.46 -14.45 -2.98
C LEU A 53 -14.30 -13.62 -2.40
N VAL A 54 -13.08 -14.16 -2.42
CA VAL A 54 -11.90 -13.42 -1.93
C VAL A 54 -11.53 -12.27 -2.86
N GLN A 55 -11.62 -12.44 -4.17
CA GLN A 55 -11.37 -11.36 -5.13
C GLN A 55 -12.37 -10.23 -4.95
N ALA A 56 -13.67 -10.53 -4.85
CA ALA A 56 -14.70 -9.53 -4.55
C ALA A 56 -14.45 -8.83 -3.20
N TRP A 57 -13.99 -9.56 -2.19
CA TRP A 57 -13.59 -8.99 -0.91
C TRP A 57 -12.41 -8.03 -1.04
N LEU A 58 -11.38 -8.41 -1.80
CA LEU A 58 -10.18 -7.59 -2.04
C LEU A 58 -10.53 -6.33 -2.82
N GLU A 59 -11.37 -6.44 -3.85
CA GLU A 59 -11.85 -5.30 -4.64
C GLU A 59 -12.57 -4.27 -3.75
N SER A 60 -13.53 -4.70 -2.92
CA SER A 60 -14.23 -3.83 -1.97
C SER A 60 -13.27 -3.23 -0.94
N TYR A 61 -12.35 -4.03 -0.37
CA TYR A 61 -11.35 -3.55 0.58
C TYR A 61 -10.47 -2.45 -0.03
N PHE A 62 -9.93 -2.68 -1.22
CA PHE A 62 -9.06 -1.72 -1.89
C PHE A 62 -9.80 -0.52 -2.50
N ALA A 63 -11.12 -0.61 -2.68
CA ALA A 63 -11.98 0.54 -2.95
C ALA A 63 -12.17 1.45 -1.72
N GLY A 64 -11.68 1.05 -0.54
CA GLY A 64 -11.78 1.81 0.70
C GLY A 64 -13.04 1.50 1.51
N GLU A 65 -13.78 0.46 1.13
CA GLU A 65 -14.92 -0.03 1.89
C GLU A 65 -14.46 -0.96 3.03
N MET A 66 -15.34 -1.21 4.00
CA MET A 66 -15.12 -2.22 5.04
C MET A 66 -15.91 -3.49 4.68
N PRO A 67 -15.35 -4.40 3.87
CA PRO A 67 -16.05 -5.61 3.51
C PRO A 67 -16.23 -6.52 4.73
N LYS A 68 -17.46 -7.01 4.91
CA LYS A 68 -17.79 -7.92 6.00
C LYS A 68 -17.07 -9.24 5.78
N VAL A 69 -16.15 -9.59 6.68
CA VAL A 69 -15.64 -10.97 6.79
C VAL A 69 -16.60 -11.71 7.71
N CYS A 70 -17.37 -12.66 7.20
CA CYS A 70 -18.05 -13.58 8.07
C CYS A 70 -17.09 -14.68 8.53
N ALA A 71 -16.21 -14.34 9.48
CA ALA A 71 -15.26 -15.25 10.07
C ALA A 71 -15.98 -16.31 10.91
N GLY A 72 -16.14 -17.51 10.35
CA GLY A 72 -16.68 -18.67 11.04
C GLY A 72 -15.59 -19.59 11.56
N ALA A 73 -15.17 -19.42 12.81
CA ALA A 73 -14.54 -20.49 13.60
C ALA A 73 -15.05 -20.56 15.07
N SER A 74 -15.84 -19.59 15.55
CA SER A 74 -16.38 -19.63 16.93
C SER A 74 -17.80 -19.11 17.09
N ALA A 75 -18.62 -19.08 16.03
CA ALA A 75 -20.06 -18.92 16.23
C ALA A 75 -20.54 -20.11 17.05
N GLY A 76 -20.98 -19.86 18.30
CA GLY A 76 -21.59 -20.88 19.14
C GLY A 76 -22.73 -21.59 18.41
N PRO A 77 -23.14 -22.78 18.88
CA PRO A 77 -24.21 -23.54 18.24
C PRO A 77 -25.51 -22.72 18.26
N GLY A 78 -25.84 -22.04 17.15
CA GLY A 78 -27.06 -21.23 17.07
C GLY A 78 -27.13 -20.16 15.97
N LEU A 79 -26.00 -19.63 15.47
CA LEU A 79 -26.02 -18.69 14.34
C LEU A 79 -25.23 -19.23 13.16
N ARG A 80 -25.89 -20.08 12.36
CA ARG A 80 -25.47 -20.35 10.98
C ARG A 80 -26.20 -19.35 10.07
N PRO A 81 -25.50 -18.45 9.37
CA PRO A 81 -26.09 -17.73 8.25
C PRO A 81 -26.36 -18.70 7.10
N PRO A 82 -27.28 -18.37 6.17
CA PRO A 82 -27.64 -19.26 5.07
C PRO A 82 -26.43 -19.65 4.22
N ALA A 83 -26.46 -20.87 3.68
CA ALA A 83 -25.38 -21.42 2.86
C ALA A 83 -25.29 -20.68 1.52
N GLY A 84 -24.18 -19.99 1.26
CA GLY A 84 -23.91 -19.37 -0.05
C GLY A 84 -22.96 -18.17 -0.04
N GLU A 85 -22.88 -17.41 1.04
CA GLU A 85 -22.24 -16.06 1.01
C GLU A 85 -21.12 -15.84 2.05
N LEU A 86 -20.65 -16.91 2.72
CA LEU A 86 -19.74 -16.79 3.85
C LEU A 86 -18.33 -17.23 3.48
N LEU A 87 -17.39 -16.30 3.44
CA LEU A 87 -15.97 -16.60 3.27
C LEU A 87 -15.43 -17.33 4.51
N ARG A 88 -15.24 -18.66 4.40
CA ARG A 88 -14.69 -19.50 5.47
C ARG A 88 -13.17 -19.42 5.48
N LEU A 89 -12.59 -19.30 6.67
CA LEU A 89 -11.14 -19.28 6.89
C LEU A 89 -10.72 -20.54 7.64
N GLU A 90 -9.71 -21.23 7.13
CA GLU A 90 -9.06 -22.34 7.82
C GLU A 90 -7.60 -21.95 8.10
N LEU A 91 -7.33 -21.51 9.33
CA LEU A 91 -6.02 -20.97 9.72
C LEU A 91 -5.08 -22.09 10.17
N LEU A 92 -4.28 -22.59 9.24
CA LEU A 92 -3.30 -23.65 9.50
C LEU A 92 -2.09 -23.12 10.28
N GLY A 93 -1.93 -23.55 11.53
CA GLY A 93 -0.83 -23.14 12.40
C GLY A 93 -0.83 -23.84 13.75
N THR A 94 0.14 -23.54 14.61
CA THR A 94 0.19 -24.04 15.99
C THR A 94 -0.97 -23.48 16.82
N PRO A 95 -1.37 -24.12 17.93
CA PRO A 95 -2.41 -23.57 18.82
C PRO A 95 -2.13 -22.13 19.28
N PHE A 96 -0.86 -21.80 19.55
CA PHE A 96 -0.46 -20.44 19.92
C PHE A 96 -0.63 -19.45 18.76
N GLN A 97 -0.24 -19.84 17.54
CA GLN A 97 -0.42 -19.01 16.35
C GLN A 97 -1.90 -18.72 16.08
N ARG A 98 -2.75 -19.75 16.08
CA ARG A 98 -4.20 -19.58 15.88
C ARG A 98 -4.81 -18.65 16.91
N MET A 99 -4.44 -18.78 18.18
CA MET A 99 -4.89 -17.87 19.24
C MET A 99 -4.50 -16.40 18.97
N VAL A 100 -3.29 -16.16 18.47
CA VAL A 100 -2.84 -14.81 18.08
C VAL A 100 -3.63 -14.30 16.87
N TRP A 101 -3.83 -15.12 15.84
CA TRP A 101 -4.56 -14.73 14.63
C TRP A 101 -6.06 -14.49 14.87
N GLU A 102 -6.68 -15.24 15.77
CA GLU A 102 -8.02 -14.94 16.28
C GLU A 102 -8.07 -13.58 16.98
N ALA A 103 -7.09 -13.27 17.83
CA ALA A 103 -7.02 -11.97 18.49
C ALA A 103 -6.78 -10.81 17.51
N LEU A 104 -6.04 -11.04 16.41
CA LEU A 104 -5.88 -10.05 15.35
C LEU A 104 -7.21 -9.68 14.69
N GLN A 105 -8.09 -10.65 14.45
CA GLN A 105 -9.39 -10.42 13.82
C GLN A 105 -10.34 -9.57 14.69
N LEU A 106 -10.05 -9.43 15.99
CA LEU A 106 -10.79 -8.55 16.90
C LEU A 106 -10.38 -7.08 16.79
N ILE A 107 -9.28 -6.76 16.09
CA ILE A 107 -8.82 -5.38 15.92
C ILE A 107 -9.69 -4.71 14.83
N PRO A 108 -10.46 -3.66 15.13
CA PRO A 108 -11.35 -3.03 14.16
C PRO A 108 -10.64 -2.43 12.94
N TYR A 109 -11.37 -2.28 11.84
CA TYR A 109 -10.90 -1.57 10.65
C TYR A 109 -10.54 -0.11 11.00
N GLY A 110 -9.38 0.36 10.53
CA GLY A 110 -8.88 1.72 10.82
C GLY A 110 -8.22 1.85 12.19
N GLU A 111 -8.38 0.87 13.09
CA GLU A 111 -7.74 0.87 14.40
C GLU A 111 -6.40 0.12 14.38
N THR A 112 -5.58 0.38 15.40
CA THR A 112 -4.34 -0.37 15.63
C THR A 112 -4.18 -0.73 17.08
N THR A 113 -3.46 -1.83 17.31
CA THR A 113 -2.94 -2.21 18.63
C THR A 113 -1.41 -2.23 18.60
N THR A 114 -0.80 -2.45 19.76
CA THR A 114 0.66 -2.63 19.87
C THR A 114 1.00 -4.09 20.15
N TYR A 115 2.21 -4.52 19.79
CA TYR A 115 2.68 -5.88 20.13
C TYR A 115 2.60 -6.17 21.64
N GLY A 116 2.85 -5.16 22.48
CA GLY A 116 2.74 -5.28 23.94
C GLY A 116 1.30 -5.50 24.41
N LYS A 117 0.35 -4.70 23.92
CA LYS A 117 -1.09 -4.86 24.24
C LYS A 117 -1.62 -6.21 23.77
N LEU A 118 -1.26 -6.62 22.56
CA LEU A 118 -1.64 -7.93 22.02
C LEU A 118 -1.04 -9.07 22.85
N ALA A 119 0.23 -8.98 23.25
CA ALA A 119 0.85 -9.98 24.12
C ALA A 119 0.21 -10.08 25.51
N GLN A 120 -0.21 -8.96 26.08
CA GLN A 120 -0.94 -8.95 27.35
C GLN A 120 -2.30 -9.64 27.22
N SER A 121 -3.08 -9.34 26.17
CA SER A 121 -4.36 -10.01 25.89
C SER A 121 -4.20 -11.52 25.71
N ILE A 122 -3.16 -11.95 24.98
CA ILE A 122 -2.88 -13.38 24.77
C ILE A 122 -2.44 -14.07 26.07
N LYS A 123 -1.64 -13.40 26.90
CA LYS A 123 -1.24 -13.89 28.23
C LYS A 123 -2.47 -14.13 29.12
N GLU A 124 -3.40 -13.19 29.14
CA GLU A 124 -4.65 -13.29 29.91
C GLU A 124 -5.52 -14.45 29.41
N ARG A 125 -5.73 -14.57 28.10
CA ARG A 125 -6.55 -15.64 27.50
C ARG A 125 -5.95 -17.04 27.71
N ARG A 126 -4.62 -17.16 27.70
CA ARG A 126 -3.90 -18.44 27.84
C ARG A 126 -3.67 -18.84 29.30
N GLY A 127 -3.64 -17.87 30.23
CA GLY A 127 -3.22 -18.11 31.61
C GLY A 127 -1.74 -18.48 31.75
N ALA A 128 -0.88 -18.13 30.78
CA ALA A 128 0.55 -18.46 30.78
C ALA A 128 1.41 -17.31 30.24
N PRO A 129 2.66 -17.14 30.73
CA PRO A 129 3.56 -16.09 30.27
C PRO A 129 3.74 -16.08 28.74
N THR A 130 3.68 -14.88 28.16
CA THR A 130 3.87 -14.63 26.72
C THR A 130 4.62 -13.30 26.55
N SER A 131 5.47 -13.19 25.52
CA SER A 131 6.24 -11.97 25.22
C SER A 131 5.78 -11.32 23.91
N ALA A 132 6.00 -10.01 23.79
CA ALA A 132 5.76 -9.26 22.55
C ALA A 132 6.54 -9.84 21.36
N ARG A 133 7.75 -10.38 21.58
CA ARG A 133 8.55 -11.04 20.55
C ARG A 133 7.92 -12.33 20.05
N ALA A 134 7.41 -13.18 20.96
CA ALA A 134 6.73 -14.42 20.59
C ALA A 134 5.45 -14.13 19.79
N VAL A 135 4.68 -13.13 20.22
CA VAL A 135 3.50 -12.65 19.48
C VAL A 135 3.90 -12.10 18.12
N GLY A 136 4.94 -11.26 18.03
CA GLY A 136 5.44 -10.74 16.76
C GLY A 136 5.82 -11.85 15.76
N ALA A 137 6.46 -12.92 16.24
CA ALA A 137 6.79 -14.09 15.42
C ALA A 137 5.57 -14.88 14.93
N ALA A 138 4.46 -14.87 15.69
CA ALA A 138 3.19 -15.45 15.28
C ALA A 138 2.42 -14.54 14.30
N VAL A 139 2.37 -13.23 14.57
CA VAL A 139 1.79 -12.21 13.69
C VAL A 139 2.44 -12.26 12.30
N GLY A 140 3.77 -12.36 12.24
CA GLY A 140 4.51 -12.45 10.98
C GLY A 140 4.28 -13.72 10.18
N ARG A 141 3.74 -14.78 10.80
CA ARG A 141 3.40 -16.06 10.15
C ARG A 141 1.93 -16.17 9.77
N ASN A 142 1.19 -15.07 9.82
CA ASN A 142 -0.21 -15.04 9.40
C ASN A 142 -0.37 -15.62 7.96
N PRO A 143 -1.12 -16.71 7.79
CA PRO A 143 -1.31 -17.31 6.47
C PRO A 143 -2.33 -16.55 5.62
N VAL A 144 -3.22 -15.74 6.21
CA VAL A 144 -4.30 -15.05 5.50
C VAL A 144 -4.20 -13.54 5.70
N SER A 145 -3.27 -12.92 4.99
CA SER A 145 -2.99 -11.47 5.05
C SER A 145 -4.24 -10.65 4.74
N LEU A 146 -4.31 -9.41 5.26
CA LEU A 146 -5.43 -8.45 5.15
C LEU A 146 -6.68 -8.89 5.92
N ILE A 147 -7.23 -10.07 5.62
CA ILE A 147 -8.42 -10.61 6.28
C ILE A 147 -8.13 -10.90 7.76
N VAL A 148 -6.99 -11.54 8.05
CA VAL A 148 -6.40 -11.52 9.39
C VAL A 148 -5.46 -10.30 9.41
N PRO A 149 -5.80 -9.22 10.14
CA PRO A 149 -5.22 -7.90 9.90
C PRO A 149 -3.89 -7.71 10.65
N CYS A 150 -2.86 -8.47 10.28
CA CYS A 150 -1.53 -8.39 10.89
C CYS A 150 -0.84 -7.02 10.71
N HIS A 151 -1.25 -6.23 9.70
CA HIS A 151 -0.78 -4.86 9.48
C HIS A 151 -1.26 -3.87 10.55
N ARG A 152 -2.30 -4.20 11.33
CA ARG A 152 -2.86 -3.34 12.39
C ARG A 152 -2.07 -3.40 13.71
N VAL A 153 -0.98 -4.17 13.79
CA VAL A 153 -0.12 -4.23 14.99
C VAL A 153 1.12 -3.36 14.78
N THR A 154 1.38 -2.40 15.68
CA THR A 154 2.51 -1.46 15.57
C THR A 154 3.46 -1.54 16.77
N GLY A 155 4.58 -0.82 16.67
CA GLY A 155 5.44 -0.50 17.82
C GLY A 155 4.70 0.32 18.88
N ALA A 156 5.27 0.40 20.08
CA ALA A 156 4.66 1.10 21.21
C ALA A 156 4.55 2.62 21.00
N ASP A 157 5.48 3.18 20.23
CA ASP A 157 5.57 4.58 19.80
C ASP A 157 4.79 4.86 18.50
N GLY A 158 4.06 3.87 17.97
CA GLY A 158 3.39 3.96 16.67
C GLY A 158 4.30 3.71 15.47
N SER A 159 5.58 3.36 15.68
CA SER A 159 6.48 2.98 14.60
C SER A 159 5.95 1.79 13.81
N LEU A 160 6.10 1.87 12.48
CA LEU A 160 5.85 0.73 11.61
C LEU A 160 7.09 -0.16 11.63
N THR A 161 7.00 -1.23 12.39
CA THR A 161 8.01 -2.29 12.43
C THR A 161 7.38 -3.60 11.97
N GLY A 162 8.19 -4.51 11.44
CA GLY A 162 7.83 -5.90 11.18
C GLY A 162 6.53 -6.10 10.39
N TYR A 163 6.64 -6.34 9.09
CA TYR A 163 5.52 -6.82 8.28
C TYR A 163 6.01 -7.79 7.22
N ALA A 164 5.37 -8.96 7.13
CA ALA A 164 5.79 -10.00 6.19
C ALA A 164 5.77 -9.50 4.74
N GLY A 165 4.78 -8.66 4.39
CA GLY A 165 4.65 -8.04 3.07
C GLY A 165 5.48 -6.77 2.84
N GLY A 166 6.37 -6.38 3.75
CA GLY A 166 7.17 -5.15 3.62
C GLY A 166 6.50 -3.88 4.19
N LEU A 167 7.31 -2.95 4.70
CA LEU A 167 6.80 -1.78 5.42
C LEU A 167 5.97 -0.84 4.53
N TRP A 168 6.27 -0.74 3.23
CA TRP A 168 5.52 0.07 2.29
C TRP A 168 4.06 -0.41 2.17
N ARG A 169 3.84 -1.74 2.07
CA ARG A 169 2.47 -2.31 2.04
C ARG A 169 1.73 -2.02 3.33
N LYS A 170 2.37 -2.23 4.48
CA LYS A 170 1.77 -1.91 5.78
C LYS A 170 1.37 -0.43 5.88
N ARG A 171 2.21 0.48 5.38
CA ARG A 171 1.91 1.91 5.34
C ARG A 171 0.73 2.23 4.43
N ALA A 172 0.69 1.66 3.23
CA ALA A 172 -0.40 1.83 2.28
C ALA A 172 -1.73 1.29 2.84
N LEU A 173 -1.73 0.10 3.44
CA LEU A 173 -2.92 -0.48 4.10
C LEU A 173 -3.42 0.42 5.24
N LEU A 174 -2.54 0.92 6.11
CA LEU A 174 -2.94 1.82 7.20
C LEU A 174 -3.44 3.18 6.67
N ALA A 175 -2.88 3.69 5.58
CA ALA A 175 -3.35 4.93 4.95
C ALA A 175 -4.74 4.76 4.32
N LEU A 176 -4.98 3.61 3.68
CA LEU A 176 -6.30 3.21 3.19
C LEU A 176 -7.31 3.17 4.34
N GLU A 177 -7.04 2.38 5.37
CA GLU A 177 -8.03 2.14 6.42
C GLU A 177 -8.34 3.38 7.27
N ARG A 178 -7.33 4.20 7.58
CA ARG A 178 -7.49 5.34 8.50
C ARG A 178 -7.94 6.62 7.81
N ARG A 179 -7.59 6.77 6.53
CA ARG A 179 -7.66 8.06 5.84
C ARG A 179 -8.32 7.96 4.48
N GLY A 180 -8.74 6.75 4.08
CA GLY A 180 -9.36 6.50 2.78
C GLY A 180 -8.44 6.83 1.61
N ILE A 181 -7.11 6.72 1.82
CA ILE A 181 -6.14 7.04 0.76
C ILE A 181 -5.78 5.77 0.01
N THR A 182 -6.12 5.75 -1.28
CA THR A 182 -5.69 4.73 -2.22
C THR A 182 -4.64 5.30 -3.16
N VAL A 183 -3.76 4.44 -3.66
CA VAL A 183 -2.90 4.78 -4.80
C VAL A 183 -3.14 3.70 -5.85
N GLY A 184 -3.41 4.11 -7.08
CA GLY A 184 -3.62 3.22 -8.22
C GLY A 184 -2.86 3.73 -9.43
N GLU A 185 -2.59 2.83 -10.37
CA GLU A 185 -2.02 3.20 -11.67
C GLU A 185 -3.15 3.47 -12.67
N GLU A 186 -3.01 4.55 -13.43
CA GLU A 186 -3.94 5.00 -14.45
C GLU A 186 -3.36 4.71 -15.82
N GLN A 187 -3.91 3.74 -16.52
CA GLN A 187 -3.45 3.35 -17.86
C GLN A 187 -3.87 4.34 -18.94
N ARG A 188 -5.05 4.95 -18.79
CA ARG A 188 -5.64 5.89 -19.76
C ARG A 188 -6.42 6.98 -19.02
N PRO A 189 -5.76 8.04 -18.54
CA PRO A 189 -6.44 9.09 -17.79
C PRO A 189 -7.45 9.82 -18.68
N SER A 190 -8.67 10.06 -18.18
CA SER A 190 -9.67 10.87 -18.87
C SER A 190 -9.24 12.33 -18.93
N SER A 191 -9.77 13.11 -19.87
CA SER A 191 -9.52 14.56 -19.94
C SER A 191 -9.92 15.28 -18.65
N GLU A 192 -10.98 14.82 -17.98
CA GLU A 192 -11.39 15.33 -16.67
C GLU A 192 -10.35 15.04 -15.59
N LEU A 193 -9.80 13.82 -15.54
CA LEU A 193 -8.74 13.48 -14.59
C LEU A 193 -7.50 14.32 -14.85
N VAL A 194 -7.05 14.43 -16.11
CA VAL A 194 -5.89 15.25 -16.48
C VAL A 194 -6.09 16.71 -16.05
N ALA A 195 -7.27 17.29 -16.25
CA ALA A 195 -7.56 18.65 -15.81
C ALA A 195 -7.43 18.79 -14.27
N ARG A 196 -7.92 17.82 -13.50
CA ARG A 196 -7.79 17.83 -12.03
C ARG A 196 -6.36 17.66 -11.57
N LEU A 197 -5.56 16.83 -12.24
CA LEU A 197 -4.13 16.68 -11.93
C LEU A 197 -3.34 17.94 -12.29
N LEU A 198 -3.72 18.64 -13.37
CA LEU A 198 -3.16 19.93 -13.73
C LEU A 198 -3.40 20.99 -12.64
N ASP A 199 -4.59 21.00 -12.04
CA ASP A 199 -4.89 21.92 -10.92
C ASP A 199 -4.06 21.60 -9.67
N ILE A 200 -3.82 20.31 -9.38
CA ILE A 200 -2.92 19.88 -8.31
C ILE A 200 -1.48 20.32 -8.60
N TRP A 201 -1.02 20.14 -9.83
CA TRP A 201 0.31 20.59 -10.27
C TRP A 201 0.45 22.10 -10.07
N GLU A 202 -0.47 22.90 -10.60
CA GLU A 202 -0.38 24.36 -10.53
C GLU A 202 -0.40 24.86 -9.08
N GLY A 203 -1.34 24.36 -8.27
CA GLY A 203 -1.41 24.71 -6.85
C GLY A 203 -0.12 24.34 -6.11
N SER A 204 0.47 23.18 -6.43
CA SER A 204 1.71 22.75 -5.81
C SER A 204 2.90 23.61 -6.22
N VAL A 205 3.02 23.93 -7.51
CA VAL A 205 4.07 24.79 -8.08
C VAL A 205 3.99 26.17 -7.47
N ARG A 206 2.83 26.82 -7.47
CA ARG A 206 2.64 28.16 -6.89
C ARG A 206 3.04 28.24 -5.42
N ALA A 207 2.85 27.17 -4.67
CA ALA A 207 3.18 27.13 -3.26
C ALA A 207 4.65 26.81 -2.96
N THR A 208 5.43 26.30 -3.92
CA THR A 208 6.81 25.84 -3.67
C THR A 208 7.87 26.48 -4.57
N HIS A 209 7.46 27.04 -5.71
CA HIS A 209 8.33 27.62 -6.72
C HIS A 209 8.08 29.14 -6.83
N ALA A 210 8.21 29.85 -5.70
CA ALA A 210 8.03 31.31 -5.65
C ALA A 210 9.00 32.09 -6.56
N PHE A 211 10.02 31.42 -7.10
CA PHE A 211 10.99 31.97 -8.05
C PHE A 211 10.50 31.97 -9.51
N LEU A 212 9.45 31.22 -9.84
CA LEU A 212 8.90 31.20 -11.21
C LEU A 212 8.02 32.43 -11.45
N ALA A 213 8.16 33.06 -12.60
CA ALA A 213 7.26 34.13 -13.02
C ALA A 213 5.92 33.55 -13.47
N GLU A 214 4.86 34.37 -13.42
CA GLU A 214 3.52 33.95 -13.87
C GLU A 214 3.52 33.47 -15.34
N ALA A 215 4.31 34.12 -16.20
CA ALA A 215 4.45 33.73 -17.59
C ALA A 215 5.06 32.31 -17.75
N ASP A 216 6.01 31.94 -16.90
CA ASP A 216 6.61 30.60 -16.91
C ASP A 216 5.61 29.54 -16.46
N ILE A 217 4.82 29.84 -15.42
CA ILE A 217 3.75 28.95 -14.95
C ILE A 217 2.72 28.73 -16.06
N GLN A 218 2.29 29.77 -16.77
CA GLN A 218 1.32 29.64 -17.87
C GLN A 218 1.90 28.86 -19.05
N ARG A 219 3.18 29.06 -19.39
CA ARG A 219 3.88 28.28 -20.42
C ARG A 219 3.91 26.79 -20.05
N LEU A 220 4.34 26.46 -18.84
CA LEU A 220 4.40 25.08 -18.34
C LEU A 220 3.00 24.45 -18.26
N ARG A 221 1.98 25.21 -17.83
CA ARG A 221 0.57 24.76 -17.79
C ARG A 221 0.07 24.28 -19.16
N GLY A 222 0.57 24.86 -20.25
CA GLY A 222 0.25 24.41 -21.61
C GLY A 222 0.83 23.04 -21.99
N MET A 223 1.92 22.61 -21.36
CA MET A 223 2.65 21.37 -21.69
C MET A 223 2.33 20.21 -20.75
N VAL A 224 2.05 20.51 -19.47
CA VAL A 224 1.81 19.51 -18.42
C VAL A 224 0.67 18.52 -18.74
N PRO A 225 -0.47 18.92 -19.35
CA PRO A 225 -1.53 17.96 -19.68
C PRO A 225 -1.07 16.83 -20.60
N GLN A 226 -0.24 17.17 -21.59
CA GLN A 226 0.34 16.18 -22.49
C GLN A 226 1.32 15.28 -21.75
N ALA A 227 2.20 15.85 -20.94
CA ALA A 227 3.16 15.09 -20.13
C ALA A 227 2.46 14.10 -19.17
N ILE A 228 1.35 14.49 -18.55
CA ILE A 228 0.54 13.60 -17.69
C ILE A 228 -0.14 12.50 -18.51
N ALA A 229 -0.63 12.81 -19.71
CA ALA A 229 -1.35 11.85 -20.55
C ALA A 229 -0.43 10.82 -21.21
N GLU A 230 0.83 11.17 -21.46
CA GLU A 230 1.79 10.35 -22.20
C GLU A 230 2.82 9.65 -21.31
N VAL A 231 2.89 9.96 -20.01
CA VAL A 231 3.84 9.30 -19.11
C VAL A 231 3.57 7.78 -19.04
N PRO A 232 4.59 6.92 -19.16
CA PRO A 232 4.40 5.47 -19.23
C PRO A 232 3.63 4.87 -18.06
N HIS A 233 3.92 5.35 -16.85
CA HIS A 233 3.19 4.95 -15.64
C HIS A 233 2.72 6.19 -14.88
N LEU A 234 1.40 6.34 -14.76
CA LEU A 234 0.77 7.41 -13.99
C LEU A 234 0.17 6.83 -12.70
N LEU A 235 0.77 7.12 -11.56
CA LEU A 235 0.22 6.79 -10.25
C LEU A 235 -0.66 7.94 -9.74
N VAL A 236 -1.88 7.66 -9.32
CA VAL A 236 -2.79 8.65 -8.75
C VAL A 236 -3.19 8.24 -7.33
N ALA A 237 -2.92 9.13 -6.38
CA ALA A 237 -3.39 9.02 -5.01
C ALA A 237 -4.77 9.66 -4.89
N ARG A 238 -5.74 8.93 -4.33
CA ARG A 238 -7.12 9.40 -4.14
C ARG A 238 -7.53 9.36 -2.68
N ARG A 239 -8.37 10.32 -2.26
CA ARG A 239 -9.05 10.33 -0.96
C ARG A 239 -10.55 10.49 -1.22
N GLY A 240 -11.34 9.48 -0.86
CA GLY A 240 -12.78 9.46 -1.18
C GLY A 240 -13.06 9.58 -2.68
N GLY A 241 -12.25 8.92 -3.51
CA GLY A 241 -12.34 8.96 -4.98
C GLY A 241 -11.74 10.22 -5.64
N ALA A 242 -11.49 11.29 -4.90
CA ALA A 242 -10.89 12.51 -5.43
C ALA A 242 -9.34 12.42 -5.48
N PRO A 243 -8.67 12.72 -6.61
CA PRO A 243 -7.22 12.87 -6.66
C PRO A 243 -6.74 13.92 -5.65
N VAL A 244 -5.70 13.55 -4.90
CA VAL A 244 -5.00 14.39 -3.91
C VAL A 244 -3.49 14.42 -4.14
N GLY A 245 -3.01 13.71 -5.15
CA GLY A 245 -1.62 13.72 -5.59
C GLY A 245 -1.42 12.72 -6.73
N PHE A 246 -0.33 12.86 -7.45
CA PHE A 246 0.05 11.96 -8.52
C PHE A 246 1.56 11.89 -8.68
N ALA A 247 2.03 10.81 -9.30
CA ALA A 247 3.40 10.63 -9.72
C ALA A 247 3.44 10.04 -11.13
N GLY A 248 4.41 10.46 -11.93
CA GLY A 248 4.65 9.93 -13.27
C GLY A 248 6.05 9.34 -13.34
N THR A 249 6.20 8.16 -13.93
CA THR A 249 7.49 7.47 -14.04
C THR A 249 7.73 6.93 -15.44
N ASP A 250 8.98 6.95 -15.86
CA ASP A 250 9.49 6.25 -17.04
C ASP A 250 10.63 5.31 -16.62
N GLY A 251 10.37 4.01 -16.64
CA GLY A 251 11.29 3.00 -16.11
C GLY A 251 11.73 3.31 -14.67
N ALA A 252 13.03 3.41 -14.46
CA ALA A 252 13.62 3.67 -13.15
C ALA A 252 13.59 5.15 -12.73
N PHE A 253 12.99 6.03 -13.54
CA PHE A 253 13.05 7.47 -13.35
C PHE A 253 11.70 8.06 -12.93
N LEU A 254 11.70 8.90 -11.89
CA LEU A 254 10.54 9.69 -11.46
C LEU A 254 10.53 11.04 -12.18
N GLU A 255 9.62 11.19 -13.14
CA GLU A 255 9.45 12.39 -13.95
C GLU A 255 8.73 13.51 -13.19
N MET A 256 7.74 13.13 -12.38
CA MET A 256 6.91 14.08 -11.67
C MET A 256 6.34 13.47 -10.39
N LEU A 257 6.21 14.29 -9.35
CA LEU A 257 5.49 13.97 -8.13
C LEU A 257 4.90 15.24 -7.53
N PHE A 258 3.58 15.30 -7.47
CA PHE A 258 2.85 16.46 -6.97
C PHE A 258 1.76 16.04 -5.99
N VAL A 259 1.56 16.85 -4.96
CA VAL A 259 0.59 16.61 -3.89
C VAL A 259 -0.24 17.87 -3.71
N ALA A 260 -1.56 17.71 -3.65
CA ALA A 260 -2.49 18.81 -3.40
C ALA A 260 -2.16 19.49 -2.06
N ASP A 261 -2.35 20.80 -1.98
CA ASP A 261 -1.91 21.60 -0.83
C ASP A 261 -2.59 21.14 0.48
N ASP A 262 -3.89 20.84 0.42
CA ASP A 262 -4.70 20.31 1.52
C ASP A 262 -4.38 18.86 1.91
N ALA A 263 -3.50 18.20 1.15
CA ALA A 263 -3.02 16.85 1.39
C ALA A 263 -1.52 16.78 1.74
N ARG A 264 -0.82 17.92 1.81
CA ARG A 264 0.58 17.97 2.24
C ARG A 264 0.74 17.62 3.72
N GLY A 265 1.92 17.13 4.09
CA GLY A 265 2.21 16.63 5.45
C GLY A 265 1.45 15.35 5.83
N SER A 266 0.49 14.92 5.00
CA SER A 266 -0.27 13.71 5.21
C SER A 266 0.50 12.47 4.71
N GLY A 267 1.63 12.60 4.03
CA GLY A 267 2.41 11.44 3.56
C GLY A 267 1.87 10.79 2.27
N VAL A 268 0.97 11.45 1.55
CA VAL A 268 0.58 11.08 0.17
C VAL A 268 1.82 10.98 -0.73
N GLY A 269 2.73 11.95 -0.67
CA GLY A 269 3.98 11.92 -1.44
C GLY A 269 4.84 10.69 -1.12
N ARG A 270 4.91 10.29 0.16
CA ARG A 270 5.60 9.06 0.56
C ARG A 270 4.93 7.82 -0.04
N LEU A 271 3.59 7.73 0.00
CA LEU A 271 2.86 6.58 -0.56
C LEU A 271 3.06 6.45 -2.07
N LEU A 272 3.04 7.57 -2.80
CA LEU A 272 3.31 7.61 -4.23
C LEU A 272 4.75 7.15 -4.52
N LEU A 273 5.72 7.71 -3.81
CA LEU A 273 7.13 7.36 -4.03
C LEU A 273 7.44 5.92 -3.64
N GLU A 274 7.01 5.45 -2.45
CA GLU A 274 7.18 4.05 -2.03
C GLU A 274 6.56 3.09 -3.05
N ARG A 275 5.42 3.44 -3.66
CA ARG A 275 4.82 2.60 -4.69
C ARG A 275 5.62 2.61 -5.99
N ALA A 276 6.05 3.79 -6.43
CA ALA A 276 6.88 3.93 -7.62
C ALA A 276 8.19 3.14 -7.48
N THR A 277 8.84 3.20 -6.31
CA THR A 277 10.08 2.48 -6.09
C THR A 277 9.89 0.97 -5.96
N GLU A 278 8.85 0.51 -5.25
CA GLU A 278 8.67 -0.91 -4.92
C GLU A 278 7.97 -1.70 -6.03
N LEU A 279 7.14 -1.07 -6.86
CA LEU A 279 6.42 -1.75 -7.95
C LEU A 279 6.93 -1.39 -9.35
N LEU A 280 7.46 -0.18 -9.54
CA LEU A 280 7.91 0.30 -10.86
C LEU A 280 9.44 0.40 -10.96
N GLY A 281 10.17 0.12 -9.87
CA GLY A 281 11.63 0.11 -9.87
C GLY A 281 12.28 1.47 -9.94
N VAL A 282 11.58 2.53 -9.52
CA VAL A 282 12.16 3.88 -9.46
C VAL A 282 13.36 3.94 -8.53
N THR A 283 14.48 4.44 -9.06
CA THR A 283 15.74 4.66 -8.34
C THR A 283 16.34 6.04 -8.59
N GLU A 284 15.85 6.79 -9.57
CA GLU A 284 16.40 8.10 -9.94
C GLU A 284 15.31 9.15 -10.11
N LEU A 285 15.66 10.42 -9.88
CA LEU A 285 14.76 11.55 -10.03
C LEU A 285 15.52 12.86 -10.27
N LEU A 286 14.78 13.86 -10.73
CA LEU A 286 15.21 15.26 -10.78
C LEU A 286 14.40 16.11 -9.81
N VAL A 287 15.08 17.05 -9.17
CA VAL A 287 14.45 18.08 -8.36
C VAL A 287 15.10 19.43 -8.62
N ASN A 288 14.30 20.49 -8.65
CA ASN A 288 14.82 21.84 -8.76
C ASN A 288 15.53 22.23 -7.44
N GLU A 289 16.76 22.75 -7.54
CA GLU A 289 17.60 23.13 -6.40
C GLU A 289 16.93 24.18 -5.50
N GLN A 290 16.08 25.03 -6.09
CA GLN A 290 15.38 26.12 -5.41
C GLN A 290 14.13 25.62 -4.65
N ASN A 291 13.88 24.30 -4.60
CA ASN A 291 12.82 23.66 -3.83
C ASN A 291 13.39 22.85 -2.65
N PRO A 292 13.81 23.50 -1.55
CA PRO A 292 14.44 22.82 -0.40
C PRO A 292 13.49 21.82 0.28
N GLN A 293 12.17 22.04 0.19
CA GLN A 293 11.19 21.12 0.74
C GLN A 293 11.19 19.77 0.01
N ALA A 294 11.22 19.80 -1.33
CA ALA A 294 11.28 18.57 -2.13
C ALA A 294 12.62 17.84 -1.94
N ILE A 295 13.73 18.58 -1.88
CA ILE A 295 15.07 18.01 -1.60
C ILE A 295 15.05 17.26 -0.27
N GLY A 296 14.64 17.92 0.83
CA GLY A 296 14.59 17.29 2.15
C GLY A 296 13.62 16.10 2.22
N PHE A 297 12.53 16.14 1.45
CA PHE A 297 11.63 14.99 1.29
C PHE A 297 12.35 13.80 0.64
N TYR A 298 13.04 14.00 -0.48
CA TYR A 298 13.75 12.93 -1.18
C TYR A 298 14.94 12.39 -0.40
N GLU A 299 15.70 13.26 0.27
CA GLU A 299 16.78 12.85 1.19
C GLU A 299 16.28 11.96 2.31
N HIS A 300 15.16 12.33 2.94
CA HIS A 300 14.52 11.50 3.96
C HIS A 300 13.99 10.16 3.41
N MET A 301 13.71 10.09 2.11
CA MET A 301 13.30 8.88 1.41
C MET A 301 14.50 8.05 0.90
N GLY A 302 15.74 8.46 1.21
CA GLY A 302 16.97 7.72 0.89
C GLY A 302 17.61 8.07 -0.44
N PHE A 303 17.21 9.19 -1.07
CA PHE A 303 17.85 9.69 -2.28
C PHE A 303 19.00 10.64 -1.94
N VAL A 304 20.07 10.58 -2.72
CA VAL A 304 21.23 11.48 -2.59
C VAL A 304 21.54 12.14 -3.92
N THR A 305 21.91 13.40 -3.87
CA THR A 305 22.36 14.15 -5.05
C THR A 305 23.69 13.58 -5.54
N TYR A 306 23.77 13.29 -6.84
CA TYR A 306 25.01 12.81 -7.48
C TYR A 306 25.47 13.71 -8.64
N ARG A 307 24.61 14.61 -9.12
CA ARG A 307 24.93 15.57 -10.17
C ARG A 307 24.06 16.82 -10.03
N ARG A 308 24.61 17.97 -10.45
CA ARG A 308 23.92 19.26 -10.52
C ARG A 308 24.10 19.87 -11.91
N THR A 309 23.09 20.58 -12.41
CA THR A 309 23.19 21.44 -13.60
C THR A 309 22.76 22.87 -13.25
N ASP A 310 23.31 23.86 -13.96
CA ASP A 310 22.95 25.28 -13.76
C ASP A 310 21.61 25.66 -14.41
N THR A 311 21.18 24.88 -15.39
CA THR A 311 19.92 25.06 -16.12
C THR A 311 19.05 23.81 -16.06
N ASP A 312 17.78 23.97 -16.43
CA ASP A 312 16.89 22.85 -16.66
C ASP A 312 17.15 22.16 -18.02
N THR A 313 16.28 21.21 -18.39
CA THR A 313 16.36 20.48 -19.65
C THR A 313 16.04 21.33 -20.89
N GLN A 314 15.46 22.51 -20.71
CA GLN A 314 15.14 23.49 -21.76
C GLN A 314 16.21 24.59 -21.87
N GLY A 315 17.15 24.65 -20.94
CA GLY A 315 18.21 25.67 -20.88
C GLY A 315 17.83 26.90 -20.07
N ASP A 316 16.68 26.89 -19.39
CA ASP A 316 16.24 27.98 -18.52
C ASP A 316 17.07 27.97 -17.21
N PRO A 317 17.28 29.13 -16.55
CA PRO A 317 18.17 29.28 -15.39
C PRO A 317 17.53 28.73 -14.09
N PHE A 318 17.12 27.47 -14.13
CA PHE A 318 16.47 26.71 -13.08
C PHE A 318 17.36 25.50 -12.74
N PRO A 319 18.30 25.63 -11.79
CA PRO A 319 19.26 24.57 -11.50
C PRO A 319 18.57 23.27 -11.07
N LEU A 320 19.04 22.15 -11.59
CA LEU A 320 18.50 20.82 -11.27
C LEU A 320 19.52 19.99 -10.49
N LEU A 321 19.02 19.24 -9.52
CA LEU A 321 19.73 18.20 -8.80
C LEU A 321 19.25 16.83 -9.28
N TYR A 322 20.18 16.03 -9.76
CA TYR A 322 19.98 14.63 -10.10
C TYR A 322 20.22 13.84 -8.83
N MET A 323 19.19 13.11 -8.39
CA MET A 323 19.25 12.31 -7.18
C MET A 323 19.03 10.84 -7.50
N LYS A 324 19.77 9.97 -6.81
CA LYS A 324 19.62 8.52 -6.89
C LYS A 324 19.39 7.93 -5.52
N ARG A 325 18.57 6.90 -5.45
CA ARG A 325 18.35 6.13 -4.22
C ARG A 325 19.64 5.39 -3.88
N VAL A 326 20.08 5.49 -2.63
CA VAL A 326 21.14 4.64 -2.11
C VAL A 326 20.46 3.40 -1.54
N ASP A 327 20.89 2.22 -1.99
CA ASP A 327 20.39 0.96 -1.43
C ASP A 327 20.58 0.97 0.10
N ALA A 328 19.50 0.70 0.83
CA ALA A 328 19.48 0.62 2.29
C ALA A 328 19.74 -0.80 2.77
#